data_AF-A0A382JZP9-F1
#
_entry.id   AF-A0A382JZP9-F1
#
_cell.length_a   1.000
_cell.length_b   1.000
_cell.length_c   1.000
_cell.angle_alpha   90.00
_cell.angle_beta   90.00
_cell.angle_gamma   90.00
#
_symmetry.space_group_name_H-M   'P 1'
#
loop_
_entity.id
_entity.type
_entity.pdbx_description
1 polymer ?
#
loop_
_entity_poly.entity_id
_entity_poly.type
_entity_poly.pdbx_seq_one_letter_code
_entity_poly.pdbx_strand_id
1 'polypeptide(L)' 'MNTPPKSGSPQDPLCKICHKPLREHSFAEQQECAKKIRESES' A
#
# COMPACT_ATOMS: atom_id res chain seq x y z
N MET A 1 -11.09 -13.64 26.73
CA MET A 1 -9.95 -12.74 26.45
C MET A 1 -10.35 -11.77 25.35
N ASN A 2 -10.86 -10.60 25.72
CA ASN A 2 -11.17 -9.51 24.80
C ASN A 2 -9.94 -8.60 24.76
N THR A 3 -9.00 -8.90 23.87
CA THR A 3 -7.87 -8.00 23.60
C THR A 3 -8.34 -7.02 22.53
N PRO A 4 -8.49 -5.72 22.83
CA PRO A 4 -8.75 -4.74 21.77
C PRO A 4 -7.59 -4.82 20.77
N PRO A 5 -7.84 -4.82 19.45
CA PRO A 5 -6.77 -4.83 18.47
C PRO A 5 -5.90 -3.61 18.75
N LYS A 6 -4.67 -3.91 19.16
CA LYS A 6 -3.58 -2.97 19.44
C LYS A 6 -3.67 -1.85 18.40
N SER A 7 -3.85 -0.60 18.84
CA SER A 7 -3.71 0.59 18.00
C SER A 7 -2.33 0.53 17.33
N GLY A 8 -2.30 -0.10 16.16
CA GLY A 8 -1.11 -0.77 15.66
C GLY A 8 -0.44 0.11 14.63
N SER A 9 0.23 1.17 15.10
CA SER A 9 1.05 2.06 14.26
C SER A 9 0.24 2.76 13.16
N PRO A 10 0.73 3.84 12.52
CA PRO A 10 0.24 4.16 11.19
C PRO A 10 0.53 2.92 10.33
N GLN A 11 -0.51 2.13 10.02
CA GLN A 11 -0.36 1.00 9.10
C GLN A 11 0.24 1.59 7.84
N ASP A 12 1.43 1.09 7.48
CA ASP A 12 2.12 1.58 6.28
C ASP A 12 1.13 1.42 5.12
N PRO A 13 0.82 2.51 4.39
CA PRO A 13 -0.16 2.42 3.33
C PRO A 13 0.27 1.33 2.34
N LEU A 14 -0.62 0.39 2.08
CA LEU A 14 -0.36 -0.70 1.15
C LEU A 14 -0.63 -0.22 -0.27
N CYS A 15 0.21 -0.64 -1.21
CA CYS A 15 -0.03 -0.38 -2.61
C CYS A 15 -1.29 -1.09 -3.09
N LYS A 16 -2.19 -0.37 -3.77
CA LYS A 16 -3.42 -0.93 -4.34
C LYS A 16 -3.19 -1.99 -5.42
N ILE A 17 -1.98 -2.05 -5.99
CA ILE A 17 -1.64 -2.95 -7.11
C ILE A 17 -0.99 -4.25 -6.63
N CYS A 18 -0.03 -4.16 -5.71
CA CYS A 18 0.75 -5.32 -5.26
C CYS A 18 0.62 -5.61 -3.75
N HIS A 19 -0.21 -4.84 -3.03
CA HIS A 19 -0.55 -5.02 -1.61
C HIS A 19 0.64 -5.11 -0.63
N LYS A 20 1.85 -4.73 -1.08
CA LYS A 20 3.01 -4.54 -0.21
C LYS A 20 3.05 -3.11 0.33
N PRO A 21 3.70 -2.88 1.48
CA PRO A 21 3.95 -1.54 2.03
C PRO A 21 4.56 -0.58 0.99
N LEU A 22 4.05 0.65 0.90
CA LEU A 22 4.58 1.65 -0.03
C LEU A 22 6.06 1.97 0.24
N ARG A 23 6.50 1.87 1.51
CA ARG A 23 7.91 2.03 1.89
C ARG A 23 8.86 0.98 1.28
N GLU A 24 8.34 -0.18 0.85
CA GLU A 24 9.12 -1.26 0.24
C GLU A 24 9.17 -1.16 -1.29
N HIS A 25 8.60 -0.11 -1.87
CA HIS A 25 8.70 0.12 -3.30
C HIS A 25 9.96 0.91 -3.65
N SER A 26 10.66 0.45 -4.66
CA SER A 26 11.61 1.31 -5.37
C SER A 26 10.88 2.39 -6.18
N PHE A 27 11.55 3.49 -6.53
CA PHE A 27 10.96 4.57 -7.32
C PHE A 27 10.36 4.07 -8.66
N ALA A 28 11.02 3.12 -9.33
CA ALA A 28 10.51 2.48 -10.54
C ALA A 28 9.19 1.74 -10.29
N GLU A 29 9.11 0.95 -9.21
CA GLU A 29 7.90 0.21 -8.85
C GLU A 29 6.75 1.12 -8.46
N GLN A 30 7.06 2.26 -7.79
CA GLN A 30 6.06 3.28 -7.50
C GLN A 30 5.47 3.87 -8.79
N GLN A 31 6.31 4.18 -9.80
CA GLN A 31 5.84 4.67 -11.10
C GLN A 31 4.94 3.65 -11.81
N GLU A 32 5.35 2.39 -11.86
CA GLU A 32 4.56 1.34 -12.51
C GLU A 32 3.21 1.13 -11.80
N CYS A 33 3.22 1.08 -10.46
CA CYS A 33 1.98 0.95 -9.69
C CYS A 33 1.08 2.17 -9.87
N ALA A 34 1.63 3.39 -9.87
CA ALA A 34 0.87 4.61 -10.10
C ALA A 34 0.25 4.64 -11.50
N LYS A 35 0.97 4.18 -12.53
CA LYS A 35 0.43 4.08 -13.89
C LYS A 35 -0.75 3.12 -13.95
N LYS A 36 -0.62 1.91 -13.36
CA LYS A 36 -1.69 0.92 -13.32
C LYS A 36 -2.92 1.41 -12.56
N ILE A 37 -2.75 2.18 -11.48
CA ILE A 37 -3.88 2.81 -10.77
C ILE A 37 -4.61 3.78 -11.69
N ARG A 38 -3.89 4.66 -12.39
CA ARG A 38 -4.49 5.61 -13.33
C ARG A 38 -5.25 4.91 -14.45
N GLU A 39 -4.68 3.84 -15.03
CA GLU A 39 -5.34 3.05 -16.09
C GLU A 39 -6.57 2.28 -15.57
N SER A 40 -6.57 1.83 -14.31
CA SER A 40 -7.70 1.10 -13.72
C SER A 40 -8.85 2.01 -13.26
N GLU A 41 -8.58 3.29 -13.01
CA GLU A 41 -9.60 4.30 -12.68
C GLU A 41 -10.12 5.07 -13.92
N SER A 42 -9.65 4.70 -15.13
CA SER A 42 -10.04 5.30 -16.42
C SER A 42 -11.29 4.65 -17.03
#